data_AF-A0A2G6HCY6-F1
#
_entry.id   AF-A0A2G6HCY6-F1
#
_cell.length_a   1.000
_cell.length_b   1.000
_cell.length_c   1.000
_cell.angle_alpha   90.00
_cell.angle_beta   90.00
_cell.angle_gamma   90.00
#
_symmetry.space_group_name_H-M   'P 1'
#
loop_
_entity.id
_entity.type
_entity.pdbx_description
1 polymer ?
#
loop_
_entity_poly.entity_id
_entity_poly.type
_entity_poly.pdbx_seq_one_letter_code
_entity_poly.pdbx_strand_id
1 'polypeptide(L)'
;MSTDPTADSTADTAPVDLPVVRVDSGNPNAEDLGVLLALLAAGSGNQTESPKPKSRWSAPDVRLHRRAPGQGTWRFSGMPS
;
A
#
# COMPACT_ATOMS: atom_id res chain seq x y z
N MET A 1 -49.77 11.03 26.47
CA MET A 1 -49.50 11.14 25.03
C MET A 1 -47.99 10.99 24.84
N SER A 2 -47.58 9.86 24.27
CA SER A 2 -46.27 9.62 23.64
C SER A 2 -46.01 10.72 22.59
N THR A 3 -44.78 11.11 22.25
CA THR A 3 -43.69 10.25 21.75
C THR A 3 -42.33 10.90 21.93
N ASP A 4 -41.36 10.13 22.40
CA ASP A 4 -39.96 10.25 21.95
C ASP A 4 -39.72 9.08 20.99
N PRO A 5 -39.13 9.33 19.82
CA PRO A 5 -37.83 8.71 19.61
C PRO A 5 -36.84 9.62 18.86
N THR A 6 -35.63 9.71 19.43
CA THR A 6 -34.34 9.50 18.75
C THR A 6 -34.33 9.84 17.26
N ALA A 7 -33.95 11.09 16.94
CA ALA A 7 -33.31 11.36 15.67
C ALA A 7 -31.89 10.76 15.75
N ASP A 8 -31.81 9.49 15.38
CA ASP A 8 -30.60 8.78 15.06
C ASP A 8 -29.96 9.52 13.87
N SER A 9 -29.03 10.43 14.17
CA SER A 9 -28.16 11.00 13.16
C SER A 9 -27.15 9.89 12.82
N THR A 10 -27.59 8.96 11.97
CA THR A 10 -26.72 8.12 11.16
C THR A 10 -25.98 9.05 10.21
N ALA A 11 -24.95 9.71 10.72
CA ALA A 11 -23.95 10.37 9.91
C ALA A 11 -23.20 9.26 9.18
N ASP A 12 -23.67 9.02 7.95
CA ASP A 12 -22.90 8.60 6.78
C ASP A 12 -21.38 8.59 7.03
N THR A 13 -20.86 7.42 7.43
CA THR A 13 -19.42 7.19 7.56
C THR A 13 -18.85 7.08 6.15
N ALA A 14 -18.48 8.23 5.58
CA ALA A 14 -17.56 8.25 4.44
C ALA A 14 -16.34 7.38 4.78
N PRO A 15 -15.85 6.52 3.87
CA PRO A 15 -14.72 5.65 4.16
C PRO A 15 -13.52 6.55 4.48
N VAL A 16 -13.17 6.57 5.76
CA VAL A 16 -11.99 7.28 6.23
C VAL A 16 -10.79 6.51 5.67
N ASP A 17 -10.01 7.15 4.81
CA ASP A 17 -8.76 6.61 4.27
C ASP A 17 -7.67 6.65 5.35
N LEU A 18 -7.99 6.10 6.53
CA LEU A 18 -7.04 5.98 7.62
C LEU A 18 -6.10 4.82 7.29
N PRO A 19 -4.81 4.97 7.63
CA PRO A 19 -3.88 3.88 7.47
C PRO A 19 -4.40 2.68 8.28
N VAL A 20 -4.65 1.56 7.60
CA VAL A 20 -5.14 0.31 8.19
C VAL A 20 -4.15 -0.22 9.25
N VAL A 21 -2.88 0.19 9.17
CA VAL A 21 -1.83 -0.12 10.14
C VAL A 21 -0.96 1.13 10.35
N ARG A 22 -0.70 1.48 11.61
CA ARG A 22 0.26 2.51 12.02
C ARG A 22 1.47 1.88 12.70
N VAL A 23 2.67 2.35 12.37
CA VAL A 23 3.92 1.89 13.00
C VAL A 23 4.30 2.86 14.11
N ASP A 24 4.22 2.40 15.36
CA ASP A 24 4.55 3.23 16.53
C ASP A 24 6.00 3.04 17.01
N SER A 25 6.67 1.92 16.64
CA SER A 25 8.08 1.69 16.95
C SER A 25 8.80 0.88 15.85
N GLY A 26 10.11 1.08 15.68
CA GLY A 26 10.92 0.50 14.60
C GLY A 26 11.69 -0.78 14.95
N ASN A 27 11.43 -1.42 16.09
CA ASN A 27 12.10 -2.66 16.51
C ASN A 27 11.08 -3.76 16.87
N PRO A 28 10.30 -4.27 15.90
CA PRO A 28 9.35 -5.35 16.14
C PRO A 28 10.08 -6.66 16.47
N ASN A 29 9.49 -7.49 17.33
CA ASN A 29 9.99 -8.84 17.58
C ASN A 29 9.48 -9.83 16.51
N ALA A 30 9.85 -11.10 16.63
CA ALA A 30 9.47 -12.13 15.67
C ALA A 30 7.95 -12.39 15.65
N GLU A 31 7.31 -12.28 16.81
CA GLU A 31 5.87 -12.47 17.00
C GLU A 31 5.07 -11.35 16.30
N ASP A 32 5.51 -10.10 16.45
CA ASP A 32 4.91 -8.91 15.82
C ASP A 32 4.97 -9.03 14.29
N LEU A 33 6.11 -9.49 13.76
CA LEU A 33 6.26 -9.76 12.33
C LEU A 33 5.33 -10.89 11.87
N GLY A 34 5.15 -11.92 12.68
CA GLY A 34 4.21 -13.02 12.39
C GLY A 34 2.76 -12.54 12.28
N VAL A 35 2.32 -11.68 13.20
CA VAL A 35 0.98 -11.08 13.18
C VAL A 35 0.79 -10.20 11.94
N LEU A 36 1.77 -9.38 11.60
CA LEU A 36 1.73 -8.53 10.40
C LEU A 36 1.58 -9.38 9.12
N LEU A 37 2.36 -10.47 9.02
CA LEU A 37 2.31 -11.38 7.87
C LEU A 37 0.97 -12.12 7.79
N ALA A 38 0.42 -12.56 8.93
CA ALA A 38 -0.88 -13.21 8.97
C ALA A 38 -2.00 -12.27 8.52
N LEU A 39 -1.98 -11.01 8.95
CA LEU A 39 -2.94 -9.99 8.53
C LEU A 39 -2.83 -9.72 7.02
N LEU A 40 -1.60 -9.60 6.50
CA LEU A 40 -1.36 -9.39 5.07
C LEU A 40 -1.85 -10.59 4.23
N ALA A 41 -1.60 -11.81 4.70
CA ALA A 41 -2.06 -13.03 4.03
C ALA A 41 -3.59 -13.15 4.04
N ALA A 42 -4.24 -12.80 5.15
CA ALA A 42 -5.70 -12.81 5.27
C ALA A 42 -6.36 -11.75 4.37
N GLY A 43 -5.73 -10.58 4.21
CA GLY A 43 -6.18 -9.52 3.30
C GLY A 43 -5.87 -9.78 1.81
N SER A 44 -4.99 -10.73 1.51
CA SER A 44 -4.68 -11.16 0.14
C SER A 44 -5.81 -12.03 -0.41
N GLY A 45 -6.91 -11.40 -0.85
CA GLY A 45 -7.94 -12.08 -1.62
C GLY A 45 -7.39 -12.70 -2.92
N ASN A 46 -8.11 -13.68 -3.48
CA ASN A 46 -7.81 -14.26 -4.80
C ASN A 46 -7.94 -13.17 -5.87
N GLN A 47 -6.83 -12.50 -6.18
CA GLN A 47 -6.76 -11.64 -7.35
C GLN A 47 -6.92 -12.54 -8.58
N THR A 48 -7.94 -12.26 -9.40
CA THR A 48 -8.01 -12.82 -10.75
C THR A 48 -6.68 -12.51 -11.42
N GLU A 49 -6.02 -13.54 -11.95
CA GLU A 49 -4.69 -13.43 -12.53
C GLU A 49 -4.74 -12.41 -13.68
N SER A 50 -4.39 -11.17 -13.36
CA SER A 50 -4.18 -10.14 -14.37
C SER A 50 -2.89 -10.51 -15.11
N PRO A 51 -2.83 -10.32 -16.43
CA PRO A 51 -1.65 -10.68 -17.21
C PRO A 51 -0.42 -10.04 -16.57
N LYS A 52 0.52 -10.90 -16.14
CA LYS A 52 1.69 -10.46 -15.39
C LYS A 52 2.44 -9.42 -16.22
N PRO A 53 2.63 -8.19 -15.71
CA PRO A 53 3.40 -7.19 -16.44
C PRO A 53 4.80 -7.76 -16.71
N LYS A 54 5.26 -7.62 -17.96
CA LYS A 54 6.58 -8.12 -18.35
C LYS A 54 7.63 -7.50 -17.43
N SER A 55 8.47 -8.35 -16.82
CA SER A 55 9.53 -7.90 -15.91
C SER A 55 10.51 -7.00 -16.67
N ARG A 56 10.51 -5.71 -16.36
CA ARG A 56 11.46 -4.75 -16.96
C ARG A 56 12.91 -5.01 -16.53
N TRP A 57 13.13 -5.72 -15.43
CA TRP A 57 14.48 -6.09 -14.97
C TRP A 57 15.08 -7.22 -15.81
N SER A 58 14.24 -8.16 -16.24
CA SER A 58 14.67 -9.29 -17.08
C SER A 58 14.63 -8.97 -18.58
N ALA A 59 13.94 -7.90 -18.96
CA ALA A 59 13.67 -7.53 -20.35
C ALA A 59 14.95 -7.14 -21.11
N PRO A 60 15.29 -7.80 -22.24
CA PRO A 60 16.51 -7.52 -23.00
C PRO A 60 16.57 -6.11 -23.58
N ASP A 61 15.45 -5.53 -23.97
CA ASP A 61 15.30 -4.16 -24.49
C ASP A 61 15.77 -3.11 -23.47
N VAL A 62 15.55 -3.35 -22.16
CA VAL A 62 16.02 -2.48 -21.08
C VAL A 62 17.55 -2.55 -20.93
N ARG A 63 18.19 -3.65 -21.35
CA ARG A 63 19.66 -3.77 -21.35
C ARG A 63 20.30 -3.16 -22.60
N LEU A 64 19.61 -3.24 -23.74
CA LEU A 64 20.14 -2.81 -25.03
C LEU A 64 19.94 -1.32 -25.34
N HIS A 65 18.89 -0.71 -24.79
CA HIS A 65 18.50 0.67 -25.14
C HIS A 65 18.59 1.68 -23.99
N ARG A 66 19.06 1.28 -22.81
CA ARG A 66 19.12 2.20 -21.68
C ARG A 66 20.43 3.00 -21.69
N ARG A 67 20.31 4.28 -22.02
CA ARG A 67 21.37 5.27 -21.73
C ARG A 67 21.59 5.26 -20.21
N ALA A 68 22.84 5.11 -19.76
CA ALA A 68 23.16 5.16 -18.34
C ALA A 68 22.58 6.45 -17.73
N PRO A 69 22.02 6.39 -16.51
CA PRO A 69 21.67 7.60 -15.78
C PRO A 69 22.89 8.52 -15.76
N GLY A 70 22.72 9.78 -16.16
CA GLY A 70 23.81 10.75 -16.14
C GLY A 70 24.42 10.90 -14.75
N GLN A 71 25.66 11.37 -14.66
CA GLN A 71 26.25 11.66 -13.35
C GLN A 71 25.33 12.62 -12.58
N GLY A 72 25.02 12.27 -11.32
CA GLY A 72 24.18 13.09 -10.44
C GLY A 72 22.67 12.89 -10.56
N THR A 73 22.16 12.06 -11.48
CA THR A 73 20.70 11.85 -11.62
C THR A 73 20.05 11.24 -10.38
N TRP A 74 20.80 10.53 -9.54
CA TRP A 74 20.26 10.00 -8.27
C TRP A 74 19.85 11.12 -7.31
N ARG A 75 20.39 12.33 -7.44
CA ARG A 75 20.08 13.45 -6.55
C ARG A 75 18.65 13.96 -6.73
N PHE A 76 18.03 13.64 -7.86
CA PHE A 76 16.67 14.04 -8.18
C PHE A 76 15.63 13.00 -7.76
N SER A 77 16.01 11.81 -7.26
CA SER A 77 15.03 10.78 -6.87
C SER A 77 14.22 11.15 -5.62
N GLY A 78 14.67 12.13 -4.83
CA GLY A 78 13.98 12.60 -3.62
C GLY A 78 13.43 14.01 -3.74
N MET A 79 13.47 14.62 -4.93
CA MET A 79 12.88 15.95 -5.14
C MET A 79 11.40 15.77 -5.47
N PRO A 80 10.48 16.54 -4.85
CA PRO A 80 9.07 16.49 -5.19
C PRO A 80 8.86 16.87 -6.67
N SER A 81 8.02 16.10 -7.35
CA SER A 81 7.64 16.30 -8.77
C SER A 81 6.53 17.34 -8.92
#